data_AF-A0A959BQL8-F1
#
_entry.id   AF-A0A959BQL8-F1
#
_cell.length_a   1.000
_cell.length_b   1.000
_cell.length_c   1.000
_cell.angle_alpha   90.00
_cell.angle_beta   90.00
_cell.angle_gamma   90.00
#
_symmetry.space_group_name_H-M   'P 1'
#
loop_
_entity.id
_entity.type
_entity.pdbx_description
1 polymer ?
#
loop_
_entity_poly.entity_id
_entity_poly.type
_entity_poly.pdbx_seq_one_letter_code
_entity_poly.pdbx_strand_id
1 'polypeptide(L)'
;MIRSLKGRGYLVKVVVVTRDAYAGLQSQLKWRHIKDMEQGKANIAQAYFHIFRHLLRSGTLFTVVNYEALVQYPKAQDFLLEQLGLERPPRRWPVYDGNQKWYDYKLNEGRSRFSGSLVSMSGRRSTILF
;
A
#
# COMPACT_ATOMS: atom_id res chain seq x y z
N MET A 1 -21.44 10.60 -3.69
CA MET A 1 -20.56 10.99 -4.81
C MET A 1 -20.86 10.24 -6.11
N ILE A 2 -20.73 8.91 -6.17
CA ILE A 2 -20.91 8.12 -7.41
C ILE A 2 -22.23 8.43 -8.14
N ARG A 3 -23.36 8.44 -7.42
CA ARG A 3 -24.67 8.78 -8.01
C ARG A 3 -24.73 10.19 -8.60
N SER A 4 -24.05 11.16 -7.97
CA SER A 4 -23.99 12.55 -8.46
C SER A 4 -23.19 12.63 -9.76
N LEU A 5 -22.05 11.92 -9.85
CA LEU A 5 -21.26 11.85 -11.08
C LEU A 5 -22.03 11.15 -12.20
N LYS A 6 -22.65 10.00 -11.92
CA LYS A 6 -23.50 9.30 -12.89
C LYS A 6 -24.68 10.18 -13.36
N GLY A 7 -25.34 10.90 -12.44
CA GLY A 7 -26.43 11.81 -12.75
C GLY A 7 -26.04 13.01 -13.62
N ARG A 8 -24.74 13.34 -13.67
CA ARG A 8 -24.17 14.35 -14.58
C ARG A 8 -23.67 13.76 -15.92
N GLY A 9 -23.96 12.48 -16.19
CA GLY A 9 -23.58 11.81 -17.43
C GLY A 9 -22.15 11.28 -17.48
N TYR A 10 -21.41 11.31 -16.37
CA TYR A 10 -20.06 10.73 -16.35
C TYR A 10 -20.12 9.20 -16.33
N LEU A 11 -19.26 8.58 -17.13
CA LEU A 11 -18.91 7.17 -16.96
C LEU A 11 -18.04 7.04 -15.71
N VAL A 12 -18.52 6.30 -14.70
CA VAL A 12 -17.80 6.11 -13.44
C VAL A 12 -17.29 4.67 -13.35
N LYS A 13 -15.96 4.52 -13.32
CA LYS A 13 -15.26 3.28 -12.96
C LYS A 13 -14.55 3.49 -11.63
N VAL A 14 -14.63 2.52 -10.72
CA VAL A 14 -14.00 2.62 -9.40
C VAL A 14 -12.80 1.68 -9.33
N VAL A 15 -11.69 2.17 -8.77
CA VAL A 15 -10.54 1.33 -8.43
C VAL A 15 -10.44 1.23 -6.92
N VAL A 16 -10.46 0.00 -6.40
CA VAL A 16 -10.26 -0.28 -4.98
C VAL A 16 -8.85 -0.80 -4.80
N VAL A 17 -7.98 0.02 -4.19
CA VAL A 17 -6.60 -0.38 -3.91
C VAL A 17 -6.55 -1.08 -2.55
N THR A 18 -6.12 -2.32 -2.58
CA THR A 18 -5.76 -3.12 -1.40
C THR A 18 -4.26 -3.02 -1.15
N ARG A 19 -3.84 -3.28 0.08
CA ARG A 19 -2.44 -3.22 0.52
C ARG A 19 -2.25 -4.23 1.65
N ASP A 20 -1.02 -4.68 1.87
CA ASP A 20 -0.63 -5.45 3.04
C ASP A 20 -1.13 -4.77 4.33
N ALA A 21 -1.90 -5.55 5.11
CA ALA A 21 -2.53 -5.06 6.32
C ALA A 21 -1.49 -4.66 7.37
N TYR A 22 -0.37 -5.37 7.46
CA TYR A 22 0.67 -5.06 8.43
C TYR A 22 1.30 -3.69 8.15
N ALA A 23 1.78 -3.45 6.93
CA ALA A 23 2.37 -2.15 6.54
C ALA A 23 1.35 -1.00 6.65
N GLY A 24 0.08 -1.26 6.30
CA GLY A 24 -1.01 -0.31 6.47
C GLY A 24 -1.24 0.08 7.95
N LEU A 25 -1.33 -0.91 8.83
CA LEU A 25 -1.54 -0.70 10.27
C LEU A 25 -0.36 0.00 10.94
N GLN A 26 0.88 -0.39 10.61
CA GLN A 26 2.08 0.28 11.12
C GLN A 26 2.11 1.76 10.71
N SER A 27 1.73 2.05 9.47
CA SER A 27 1.61 3.43 9.00
C SER A 27 0.53 4.20 9.76
N GLN A 28 -0.65 3.60 9.96
CA GLN A 28 -1.73 4.25 10.72
C GLN A 28 -1.33 4.52 12.18
N LEU A 29 -0.63 3.58 12.81
CA LEU A 29 -0.16 3.72 14.19
C LEU A 29 0.89 4.83 14.31
N LYS A 30 1.90 4.85 13.42
CA LYS A 30 2.93 5.90 13.40
C LYS A 30 2.36 7.30 13.26
N TRP A 31 1.32 7.46 12.43
CA TRP A 31 0.65 8.75 12.22
C TRP A 31 -0.51 9.01 13.18
N ARG A 32 -0.68 8.18 14.21
CA ARG A 32 -1.72 8.33 15.25
C ARG A 32 -3.15 8.35 14.71
N HIS A 33 -3.40 7.68 13.59
CA HIS A 33 -4.75 7.49 13.03
C HIS A 33 -5.55 6.43 13.80
N ILE A 34 -4.85 5.55 14.52
CA ILE A 34 -5.41 4.50 15.37
C ILE A 34 -4.68 4.49 16.71
N LYS A 35 -5.36 4.05 17.77
CA LYS A 35 -4.78 3.94 19.11
C LYS A 35 -3.97 2.65 19.27
N ASP A 36 -4.48 1.57 18.70
CA ASP A 36 -3.90 0.23 18.80
C ASP A 36 -4.19 -0.60 17.53
N MET A 37 -3.54 -1.75 17.44
CA MET A 37 -3.60 -2.63 16.27
C MET A 37 -4.98 -3.27 16.07
N GLU A 38 -5.70 -3.59 17.15
CA GLU A 38 -7.01 -4.24 17.07
C GLU A 38 -8.06 -3.26 16.56
N GLN A 39 -8.03 -2.01 17.03
CA GLN A 39 -8.84 -0.92 16.49
C GLN A 39 -8.55 -0.73 15.00
N GLY A 40 -7.27 -0.73 14.60
CA GLY A 40 -6.91 -0.59 13.19
C GLY A 40 -7.45 -1.72 12.32
N LYS A 41 -7.35 -2.98 12.76
CA LYS A 41 -7.91 -4.13 12.04
C LYS A 41 -9.43 -4.00 11.88
N ALA A 42 -10.13 -3.65 12.95
CA ALA A 42 -11.58 -3.44 12.93
C ALA A 42 -11.98 -2.32 11.96
N ASN A 43 -11.26 -1.19 11.98
CA ASN A 43 -11.48 -0.08 11.07
C ASN A 43 -11.28 -0.48 9.60
N ILE A 44 -10.22 -1.23 9.29
CA ILE A 44 -9.95 -1.72 7.92
C ILE A 44 -11.07 -2.65 7.45
N ALA A 45 -11.46 -3.62 8.28
CA ALA A 45 -12.55 -4.55 7.95
C ALA A 45 -13.88 -3.80 7.70
N GLN A 46 -14.21 -2.87 8.58
CA GLN A 46 -15.41 -2.05 8.47
C GLN A 46 -15.37 -1.14 7.22
N ALA A 47 -14.22 -0.57 6.89
CA ALA A 47 -14.05 0.26 5.70
C ALA A 47 -14.30 -0.55 4.42
N TYR A 48 -13.69 -1.73 4.28
CA TYR A 48 -13.94 -2.59 3.11
C TYR A 48 -15.40 -3.03 3.02
N PHE A 49 -16.00 -3.41 4.14
CA PHE A 49 -17.43 -3.77 4.17
C PHE A 49 -18.29 -2.63 3.62
N HIS A 50 -18.08 -1.38 4.09
CA HIS A 50 -18.84 -0.22 3.60
C HIS A 50 -18.56 0.11 2.14
N ILE A 51 -17.29 0.06 1.71
CA ILE A 51 -16.89 0.31 0.32
C ILE A 51 -17.61 -0.67 -0.61
N PHE A 52 -17.44 -1.97 -0.39
CA PHE A 52 -18.03 -2.98 -1.27
C PHE A 52 -19.56 -2.98 -1.21
N ARG A 53 -20.14 -2.82 -0.02
CA ARG A 53 -21.60 -2.68 0.12
C ARG A 53 -22.12 -1.48 -0.69
N HIS A 54 -21.43 -0.35 -0.68
CA HIS A 54 -21.83 0.83 -1.45
C HIS A 54 -21.70 0.61 -2.97
N LEU A 55 -20.59 0.00 -3.40
CA LEU A 55 -20.34 -0.29 -4.81
C LEU A 55 -21.39 -1.26 -5.38
N LEU A 56 -21.67 -2.34 -4.67
CA LEU A 56 -22.71 -3.32 -5.04
C LEU A 56 -24.10 -2.66 -5.11
N ARG A 57 -24.49 -1.88 -4.08
CA ARG A 57 -25.79 -1.18 -4.07
C ARG A 57 -25.94 -0.12 -5.17
N SER A 58 -24.82 0.37 -5.72
CA SER A 58 -24.83 1.39 -6.77
C SER A 58 -24.70 0.82 -8.17
N GLY A 59 -24.57 -0.51 -8.31
CA GLY A 59 -24.32 -1.18 -9.59
C GLY A 59 -23.12 -0.58 -10.32
N THR A 60 -22.08 -0.17 -9.58
CA THR A 60 -20.91 0.50 -10.17
C THR A 60 -19.82 -0.54 -10.38
N LEU A 61 -19.33 -0.63 -11.61
CA LEU A 61 -18.19 -1.49 -11.93
C LEU A 61 -16.96 -1.03 -11.16
N PHE A 62 -16.27 -1.99 -10.57
CA PHE A 62 -15.03 -1.73 -9.85
C PHE A 62 -13.97 -2.78 -10.14
N THR A 63 -12.72 -2.35 -10.10
CA THR A 63 -11.54 -3.21 -10.18
C THR A 63 -10.83 -3.18 -8.84
N VAL A 64 -10.50 -4.35 -8.30
CA VAL A 64 -9.68 -4.47 -7.10
C VAL A 64 -8.23 -4.65 -7.53
N VAL A 65 -7.34 -3.85 -6.99
CA VAL A 65 -5.90 -3.91 -7.30
C VAL A 65 -5.09 -4.04 -6.03
N ASN A 66 -3.97 -4.74 -6.12
CA ASN A 66 -3.03 -4.88 -5.01
C ASN A 66 -1.90 -3.85 -5.16
N TYR A 67 -1.66 -3.07 -4.09
CA TYR A 67 -0.64 -2.03 -4.05
C TYR A 67 0.75 -2.61 -4.32
N GLU A 68 1.12 -3.70 -3.65
CA GLU A 68 2.44 -4.32 -3.80
C GLU A 68 2.68 -4.73 -5.25
N ALA A 69 1.67 -5.28 -5.91
CA ALA A 69 1.75 -5.64 -7.31
C ALA A 69 1.97 -4.42 -8.23
N LEU A 70 1.28 -3.31 -7.97
CA LEU A 70 1.45 -2.07 -8.75
C LEU A 70 2.85 -1.46 -8.60
N VAL A 71 3.45 -1.60 -7.41
CA VAL A 71 4.81 -1.08 -7.17
C VAL A 71 5.89 -2.01 -7.74
N GLN A 72 5.75 -3.32 -7.52
CA GLN A 72 6.81 -4.29 -7.83
C GLN A 72 6.79 -4.78 -9.29
N TYR A 73 5.61 -4.80 -9.91
CA TYR A 73 5.45 -5.34 -11.26
C TYR A 73 4.90 -4.28 -12.20
N PRO A 74 5.76 -3.66 -13.04
CA PRO A 74 5.31 -2.64 -13.98
C PRO A 74 4.12 -3.12 -14.86
N LYS A 75 4.13 -4.39 -15.28
CA LYS A 75 3.03 -4.99 -16.06
C LYS A 75 1.66 -4.89 -15.37
N ALA A 76 1.60 -4.91 -14.03
CA ALA A 76 0.34 -4.76 -13.30
C ALA A 76 -0.32 -3.39 -13.55
N GLN A 77 0.49 -2.34 -13.76
CA GLN A 77 -0.03 -1.01 -14.12
C GLN A 77 -0.62 -1.02 -15.54
N ASP A 78 0.03 -1.71 -16.48
CA ASP A 78 -0.47 -1.82 -17.85
C ASP A 78 -1.81 -2.55 -17.91
N PHE A 79 -1.94 -3.65 -17.17
CA PHE A 79 -3.19 -4.40 -17.07
C PHE A 79 -4.30 -3.57 -16.44
N LEU A 80 -4.00 -2.78 -15.41
CA LEU A 80 -4.99 -1.86 -14.82
C LEU A 80 -5.46 -0.81 -15.83
N LEU A 81 -4.54 -0.18 -16.56
CA LEU A 81 -4.91 0.81 -17.58
C LEU A 81 -5.78 0.19 -18.68
N GLU A 82 -5.42 -1.01 -19.15
CA GLU A 82 -6.19 -1.76 -20.13
C GLU A 82 -7.60 -2.09 -19.63
N GLN A 83 -7.75 -2.58 -18.39
CA GLN A 83 -9.06 -2.83 -17.78
C GLN A 83 -9.90 -1.55 -17.64
N LEU A 84 -9.24 -0.41 -17.40
CA LEU A 84 -9.90 0.88 -17.34
C LEU A 84 -10.20 1.46 -18.74
N GLY A 85 -9.70 0.87 -19.81
CA GLY A 85 -9.81 1.38 -21.17
C GLY A 85 -9.04 2.70 -21.34
N LEU A 86 -7.93 2.85 -20.61
CA LEU A 86 -7.07 4.02 -20.67
C LEU A 86 -5.83 3.71 -21.50
N GLU A 87 -5.37 4.70 -22.24
CA GLU A 87 -4.14 4.58 -23.02
C GLU A 87 -2.91 4.44 -22.12
N ARG A 88 -1.93 3.66 -22.58
CA ARG A 88 -0.65 3.51 -21.88
C ARG A 88 0.16 4.78 -22.06
N PRO A 89 0.71 5.37 -20.97
CA PRO A 89 1.54 6.55 -21.11
C PRO A 89 2.83 6.18 -21.86
N PRO A 90 3.41 7.10 -22.65
CA PRO A 90 4.64 6.86 -23.41
C PRO A 90 5.85 6.60 -22.50
N ARG A 91 5.78 7.05 -21.23
CA ARG A 91 6.79 6.84 -20.21
C ARG A 91 6.14 6.44 -18.89
N ARG A 92 6.76 5.50 -18.18
CA ARG A 92 6.36 5.14 -16.81
C ARG A 92 6.98 6.09 -15.80
N TRP A 93 6.21 6.45 -14.78
CA TRP A 93 6.76 7.10 -13.60
C TRP A 93 7.33 6.04 -12.66
N PRO A 94 8.49 6.30 -12.04
CA PRO A 94 8.98 5.43 -10.98
C PRO A 94 7.96 5.42 -9.85
N VAL A 95 7.54 4.22 -9.44
CA VAL A 95 6.65 4.04 -8.30
C VAL A 95 7.49 3.69 -7.08
N TYR A 96 7.36 4.49 -6.03
CA TYR A 96 8.08 4.29 -4.78
C TYR A 96 7.34 3.27 -3.89
N ASP A 97 8.08 2.30 -3.36
CA ASP A 97 7.56 1.36 -2.36
C ASP A 97 7.53 1.96 -0.96
N GLY A 98 6.35 2.42 -0.57
CA GLY A 98 6.08 2.93 0.77
C GLY A 98 6.01 1.86 1.86
N ASN A 99 6.00 0.56 1.51
CA ASN A 99 6.00 -0.55 2.46
C ASN A 99 7.40 -0.89 2.96
N GLN A 100 8.43 -0.72 2.14
CA GLN A 100 9.76 -1.26 2.38
C GLN A 100 10.31 -0.93 3.78
N LYS A 101 10.15 0.33 4.21
CA LYS A 101 10.54 0.81 5.55
C LYS A 101 9.96 0.04 6.74
N TRP A 102 8.82 -0.64 6.58
CA TRP A 102 8.16 -1.39 7.66
C TRP A 102 8.65 -2.82 7.78
N TYR A 103 9.25 -3.36 6.73
CA TYR A 103 9.86 -4.70 6.73
C TYR A 103 11.33 -4.63 7.14
N ASP A 104 12.06 -3.60 6.69
CA ASP A 104 13.47 -3.38 7.08
C ASP A 104 13.62 -3.19 8.59
N TYR A 105 12.63 -2.56 9.23
CA TYR A 105 12.61 -2.39 10.69
C TYR A 105 12.55 -3.72 11.44
N LYS A 106 11.77 -4.70 10.96
CA LYS A 106 11.70 -6.04 11.58
C LYS A 106 13.01 -6.80 11.47
N LEU A 107 13.73 -6.64 10.35
CA LEU A 107 15.04 -7.27 10.17
C LEU A 107 16.08 -6.70 11.14
N ASN A 108 16.00 -5.40 11.43
CA ASN A 108 16.91 -4.74 12.37
C ASN A 108 16.59 -5.05 13.84
N GLU A 109 15.31 -5.13 14.22
CA GLU A 109 14.93 -5.56 15.57
C GLU A 109 15.30 -7.04 15.85
N GLY A 110 15.18 -7.91 14.85
CA GLY A 110 15.59 -9.31 14.96
C GLY A 110 17.10 -9.48 15.14
N ARG A 111 17.90 -8.65 14.46
CA ARG A 111 19.38 -8.65 14.59
C ARG A 111 19.85 -8.10 15.93
N SER A 112 19.16 -7.10 16.48
CA SER A 112 19.50 -6.52 17.79
C SER A 112 19.28 -7.48 18.97
N ARG A 113 18.52 -8.57 18.80
CA ARG A 113 18.31 -9.60 19.84
C ARG A 113 19.33 -10.75 19.79
N PHE A 114 20.11 -10.85 18.72
CA PHE A 114 21.16 -11.87 18.57
C PHE A 114 22.58 -11.32 18.70
N SER A 115 22.77 -10.01 18.88
CA SER A 115 24.08 -9.41 19.18
C SER A 115 24.42 -9.44 20.68
N GLY A 116 24.15 -10.57 21.33
CA GLY A 116 24.79 -10.92 22.59
C GLY A 116 26.22 -11.36 22.32
N SER A 117 27.16 -10.43 22.56
CA SER A 117 28.61 -10.64 22.74
C SER A 117 29.33 -11.63 21.83
N LEU A 118 29.85 -11.14 20.71
CA LEU A 118 31.18 -11.53 20.25
C LEU A 118 32.03 -10.26 20.19
N VAL A 119 32.75 -10.02 21.29
CA VAL A 119 33.89 -9.13 21.30
C VAL A 119 34.96 -9.77 20.43
N SER A 120 35.28 -9.16 19.29
CA SER A 120 36.60 -9.30 18.67
C SER A 120 36.95 -8.03 17.92
N MET A 121 38.19 -7.62 18.13
CA MET A 121 38.74 -6.30 17.90
C MET A 121 39.14 -6.03 16.44
N SER A 122 39.22 -4.72 16.16
CA SER A 122 40.10 -4.06 15.19
C SER A 122 39.62 -4.01 13.72
N GLY A 123 39.59 -2.79 13.17
CA GLY A 123 39.54 -2.60 11.72
C GLY A 123 38.87 -1.31 11.24
N ARG A 124 39.60 -0.19 11.35
CA ARG A 124 39.51 1.09 10.59
C ARG A 124 38.19 1.47 9.88
N ARG A 125 37.61 2.57 10.35
CA ARG A 125 36.56 3.35 9.67
C ARG A 125 37.11 4.00 8.39
N SER A 126 36.42 3.78 7.28
CA SER A 126 36.44 4.69 6.12
C SER A 126 34.99 5.08 5.84
N THR A 127 34.68 6.36 6.04
CA THR A 127 33.38 6.97 5.75
C THR A 127 33.44 7.54 4.34
N ILE A 128 32.58 7.07 3.44
CA ILE A 128 32.28 7.76 2.18
C ILE A 128 30.82 8.18 2.29
N LEU A 129 30.59 9.49 2.33
CA LEU A 129 29.28 10.13 2.24
C LEU A 129 28.94 10.30 0.76
N PHE A 130 27.72 9.92 0.37
CA PHE A 130 27.01 10.51 -0.75
C PHE A 130 25.89 11.39 -0.18
#